data_AF-A0A8T1RXQ8-F1
#
_entry.id   AF-A0A8T1RXQ8-F1
#
_cell.length_a   1.000
_cell.length_b   1.000
_cell.length_c   1.000
_cell.angle_alpha   90.00
_cell.angle_beta   90.00
_cell.angle_gamma   90.00
#
_symmetry.space_group_name_H-M   'P 1'
#
loop_
_entity.id
_entity.type
_entity.pdbx_description
1 polymer ?
#
loop_
_entity_poly.entity_id
_entity_poly.type
_entity_poly.pdbx_seq_one_letter_code
_entity_poly.pdbx_strand_id
1 'polypeptide(L)'
;MKRVEESILSRDYKKHIQDYGSPSQFWEQELESLHFVIEMKNERIHDLDKKLLNLETVTERNLLLEEKVKTLQQENEDLHVRTQNHLTMTRQLSDELLVVREALDKESQLREQARREKEELLYRVLNGDSSPTFPNPSSEVPLIAT
;
A
#
# COMPACT_ATOMS: atom_id res chain seq x y z
N MET A 1 50.68 14.89 -16.93
CA MET A 1 51.92 14.48 -16.25
C MET A 1 52.97 15.59 -16.10
N LYS A 2 52.86 16.77 -16.75
CA LYS A 2 53.83 17.88 -16.57
C LYS A 2 53.66 18.73 -15.30
N ARG A 3 52.64 18.48 -14.46
CA ARG A 3 52.38 19.29 -13.24
C ARG A 3 53.09 18.79 -11.98
N VAL A 4 53.69 17.59 -12.03
CA VAL A 4 54.41 17.00 -10.88
C VAL A 4 55.80 17.61 -10.75
N GLU A 5 56.42 18.00 -11.87
CA GLU A 5 57.75 18.64 -11.91
C GLU A 5 57.79 20.03 -11.22
N GLU A 6 56.64 20.68 -11.06
CA GLU A 6 56.49 21.97 -10.36
C GLU A 6 55.77 21.83 -9.00
N SER A 7 55.86 20.66 -8.36
CA SER A 7 55.37 20.47 -6.98
C SER A 7 55.93 21.55 -6.05
N ILE A 8 55.14 22.02 -5.09
CA ILE A 8 55.55 22.94 -4.01
C ILE A 8 56.87 22.45 -3.38
N LEU A 9 57.01 21.13 -3.28
CA LEU A 9 58.20 20.45 -2.78
C LEU A 9 59.47 20.76 -3.58
N SER A 10 59.38 20.82 -4.91
CA SER A 10 60.50 21.16 -5.81
C SER A 10 60.93 22.61 -5.66
N ARG A 11 59.95 23.52 -5.45
CA ARG A 11 60.22 24.94 -5.17
C ARG A 11 60.89 25.14 -3.82
N ASP A 12 60.38 24.50 -2.77
CA ASP A 12 60.91 24.60 -1.42
C ASP A 12 62.30 23.97 -1.31
N TYR A 13 62.53 22.86 -2.03
CA TYR A 13 63.85 22.24 -2.14
C TYR A 13 64.88 23.16 -2.80
N LYS A 14 64.51 23.79 -3.92
CA LYS A 14 65.39 24.73 -4.63
C LYS A 14 65.78 25.93 -3.76
N LYS A 15 64.84 26.41 -2.93
CA LYS A 15 65.10 27.48 -1.95
C LYS A 15 66.07 27.01 -0.86
N HIS A 16 65.89 25.81 -0.34
CA HIS A 16 66.74 25.25 0.71
C HIS A 16 68.22 25.09 0.28
N ILE A 17 68.45 24.63 -0.96
CA ILE A 17 69.82 24.55 -1.53
C ILE A 17 70.46 25.94 -1.61
N GLN A 18 69.67 26.97 -1.93
CA GLN A 18 70.16 28.34 -2.04
C GLN A 18 70.55 28.93 -0.68
N ASP A 19 69.83 28.57 0.37
CA ASP A 19 70.04 29.08 1.74
C ASP A 19 71.14 28.31 2.51
N TYR A 20 71.34 27.01 2.25
CA TYR A 20 72.19 26.13 3.06
C TYR A 20 73.27 25.36 2.28
N GLY A 21 73.33 25.51 0.96
CA GLY A 21 74.28 24.77 0.09
C GLY A 21 73.75 23.41 -0.34
N SER A 22 74.53 22.72 -1.21
CA SER A 22 74.14 21.42 -1.75
C SER A 22 74.20 20.32 -0.68
N PRO A 23 73.14 19.52 -0.52
CA PRO A 23 73.20 18.31 0.31
C PRO A 23 74.27 17.35 -0.19
N SER A 24 74.79 16.48 0.69
CA SER A 24 75.65 15.37 0.25
C SER A 24 74.84 14.36 -0.57
N GLN A 25 75.49 13.58 -1.43
CA GLN A 25 74.86 12.60 -2.33
C GLN A 25 73.92 11.62 -1.60
N PHE A 26 74.22 11.27 -0.35
CA PHE A 26 73.36 10.44 0.50
C PHE A 26 71.98 11.09 0.74
N TRP A 27 71.96 12.39 1.04
CA TRP A 27 70.73 13.12 1.31
C TRP A 27 69.88 13.35 0.05
N GLU A 28 70.52 13.51 -1.10
CA GLU A 28 69.80 13.59 -2.39
C GLU A 28 69.06 12.28 -2.68
N GLN A 29 69.72 11.14 -2.49
CA GLN A 29 69.12 9.82 -2.68
C GLN A 29 68.00 9.54 -1.68
N GLU A 30 68.20 9.88 -0.40
CA GLU A 30 67.18 9.71 0.63
C GLU A 30 65.95 10.60 0.34
N LEU A 31 66.16 11.83 -0.11
CA LEU A 31 65.06 12.72 -0.50
C LEU A 31 64.27 12.18 -1.69
N GLU A 32 64.95 11.62 -2.69
CA GLU A 32 64.31 11.01 -3.86
C GLU A 32 63.50 9.77 -3.49
N SER A 33 64.03 8.92 -2.60
CA SER A 33 63.31 7.77 -2.02
C SER A 33 62.04 8.20 -1.26
N LEU A 34 62.15 9.22 -0.40
CA LEU A 34 61.02 9.75 0.34
C LEU A 34 59.98 10.39 -0.59
N HIS A 35 60.41 11.11 -1.64
CA HIS A 35 59.53 11.66 -2.65
C HIS A 35 58.68 10.57 -3.31
N PHE A 36 59.31 9.49 -3.75
CA PHE A 36 58.62 8.36 -4.36
C PHE A 36 57.58 7.73 -3.43
N VAL A 37 57.91 7.53 -2.15
CA VAL A 37 56.98 7.00 -1.16
C VAL A 37 55.79 7.94 -0.94
N ILE A 38 56.01 9.25 -0.93
CA ILE A 38 54.94 10.26 -0.82
C ILE A 38 54.02 10.21 -2.04
N GLU A 39 54.57 10.12 -3.25
CA GLU A 39 53.78 10.00 -4.48
C GLU A 39 52.92 8.74 -4.48
N MET A 40 53.48 7.59 -4.11
CA MET A 40 52.71 6.35 -3.97
C MET A 40 51.58 6.47 -2.94
N LYS A 41 51.84 7.13 -1.80
CA LYS A 41 50.81 7.36 -0.79
C LYS A 41 49.73 8.31 -1.28
N ASN A 42 50.08 9.36 -2.02
CA ASN A 42 49.13 10.29 -2.61
C ASN A 42 48.24 9.61 -3.65
N GLU A 43 48.79 8.78 -4.53
CA GLU A 43 47.97 8.00 -5.47
C GLU A 43 47.03 7.06 -4.74
N ARG A 44 47.50 6.40 -3.68
CA ARG A 44 46.65 5.54 -2.86
C ARG A 44 45.50 6.31 -2.20
N ILE A 45 45.75 7.52 -1.71
CA ILE A 45 44.71 8.39 -1.13
C ILE A 45 43.66 8.72 -2.20
N HIS A 46 44.08 9.13 -3.40
CA HIS A 46 43.15 9.43 -4.49
C HIS A 46 42.28 8.24 -4.91
N ASP A 47 42.81 7.02 -4.87
CA ASP A 47 42.03 5.83 -5.15
C ASP A 47 41.05 5.47 -4.03
N LEU A 48 41.39 5.79 -2.77
CA LEU A 48 40.47 5.66 -1.65
C LEU A 48 39.35 6.71 -1.74
N ASP A 49 39.65 7.95 -2.12
CA ASP A 49 38.64 9.01 -2.30
C ASP A 49 37.60 8.62 -3.37
N LYS A 50 38.04 8.05 -4.50
CA LYS A 50 37.11 7.53 -5.53
C LYS A 50 36.21 6.42 -5.00
N LYS A 51 36.74 5.52 -4.16
CA LYS A 51 35.96 4.44 -3.55
C LYS A 51 34.97 4.98 -2.52
N LEU A 52 35.39 5.97 -1.74
CA LEU A 52 34.54 6.65 -0.77
C LEU A 52 33.35 7.29 -1.47
N LEU A 53 33.58 8.06 -2.54
CA LEU A 53 32.50 8.69 -3.31
C LEU A 53 31.52 7.66 -3.88
N ASN A 54 32.02 6.54 -4.39
CA ASN A 54 31.17 5.45 -4.88
C ASN A 54 30.31 4.84 -3.75
N LEU A 55 30.90 4.63 -2.57
CA LEU A 55 30.18 4.12 -1.40
C LEU A 55 29.12 5.10 -0.91
N GLU A 56 29.42 6.39 -0.85
CA GLU A 56 28.45 7.44 -0.51
C GLU A 56 27.27 7.43 -1.47
N THR A 57 27.53 7.35 -2.78
CA THR A 57 26.47 7.30 -3.80
C THR A 57 25.61 6.02 -3.69
N VAL A 58 26.22 4.88 -3.36
CA VAL A 58 25.46 3.64 -3.12
C VAL A 58 24.62 3.73 -1.84
N THR A 59 25.16 4.35 -0.80
CA THR A 59 24.46 4.55 0.48
C THR A 59 23.23 5.44 0.30
N GLU A 60 23.35 6.54 -0.44
CA GLU A 60 22.21 7.42 -0.75
C GLU A 60 21.13 6.67 -1.54
N ARG A 61 21.51 5.89 -2.56
CA ARG A 61 20.54 5.06 -3.30
C ARG A 61 19.86 4.02 -2.41
N ASN A 62 20.59 3.43 -1.46
CA ASN A 62 20.01 2.47 -0.54
C ASN A 62 18.95 3.13 0.36
N LEU A 63 19.23 4.30 0.91
CA LEU A 63 18.26 5.07 1.71
C LEU A 63 16.97 5.36 0.94
N LEU A 64 17.07 5.78 -0.33
CA LEU A 64 15.90 6.03 -1.18
C LEU A 64 15.09 4.74 -1.44
N LEU A 65 15.77 3.61 -1.60
CA LEU A 65 15.12 2.32 -1.78
C LEU A 65 14.43 1.85 -0.50
N GLU A 66 15.05 2.04 0.67
CA GLU A 66 14.46 1.73 1.97
C GLU A 66 13.18 2.54 2.20
N GLU A 67 13.18 3.84 1.88
CA GLU A 67 11.99 4.68 1.96
C GLU A 67 10.89 4.18 1.02
N LYS A 68 11.23 3.85 -0.23
CA LYS A 68 10.28 3.31 -1.20
C LYS A 68 9.69 1.97 -0.76
N VAL A 69 10.50 1.10 -0.17
CA VAL A 69 10.03 -0.18 0.40
C VAL A 69 9.02 0.09 1.51
N LYS A 70 9.30 1.03 2.40
CA LYS A 70 8.38 1.40 3.48
C LYS A 70 7.06 1.94 2.95
N THR A 71 7.08 2.82 1.96
CA THR A 71 5.86 3.34 1.32
C THR A 71 5.05 2.21 0.68
N LEU A 72 5.69 1.32 -0.08
CA LEU A 72 5.01 0.19 -0.73
C LEU A 72 4.43 -0.81 0.29
N GLN A 73 5.10 -1.03 1.41
CA GLN A 73 4.58 -1.86 2.50
C GLN A 73 3.30 -1.25 3.08
N GLN A 74 3.30 0.05 3.36
CA GLN A 74 2.12 0.76 3.86
C GLN A 74 0.96 0.71 2.87
N GLU A 75 1.21 0.97 1.57
CA GLU A 75 0.18 0.88 0.53
C GLU A 75 -0.42 -0.53 0.41
N ASN A 76 0.40 -1.57 0.59
CA ASN A 76 -0.05 -2.96 0.56
C ASN A 76 -0.96 -3.29 1.76
N GLU A 77 -0.57 -2.86 2.96
CA GLU A 77 -1.40 -2.99 4.17
C GLU A 77 -2.76 -2.28 3.99
N ASP A 78 -2.76 -1.05 3.47
CA ASP A 78 -3.98 -0.30 3.20
C ASP A 78 -4.88 -0.99 2.15
N LEU A 79 -4.29 -1.58 1.11
CA LEU A 79 -5.02 -2.38 0.11
C LEU A 79 -5.59 -3.66 0.72
N HIS A 80 -4.86 -4.30 1.63
CA HIS A 80 -5.32 -5.50 2.31
C HIS A 80 -6.54 -5.21 3.19
N VAL A 81 -6.50 -4.12 3.97
CA VAL A 81 -7.62 -3.66 4.80
C VAL A 81 -8.83 -3.33 3.92
N ARG A 82 -8.64 -2.59 2.82
CA ARG A 82 -9.73 -2.28 1.88
C ARG A 82 -10.35 -3.53 1.28
N THR A 83 -9.53 -4.50 0.88
CA THR A 83 -10.01 -5.78 0.32
C THR A 83 -10.85 -6.54 1.34
N GLN A 84 -10.43 -6.58 2.60
CA GLN A 84 -11.17 -7.26 3.66
C GLN A 84 -12.53 -6.59 3.95
N ASN A 85 -12.58 -5.26 3.91
CA ASN A 85 -13.83 -4.52 4.03
C ASN A 85 -14.79 -4.82 2.88
N HIS A 86 -14.29 -4.82 1.64
CA HIS A 86 -15.09 -5.18 0.46
C HIS A 86 -15.60 -6.62 0.52
N LEU A 87 -14.79 -7.57 0.98
CA LEU A 87 -15.20 -8.97 1.16
C LEU A 87 -16.32 -9.08 2.19
N THR A 88 -16.21 -8.36 3.31
CA THR A 88 -17.25 -8.32 4.34
C THR A 88 -18.56 -7.75 3.80
N MET A 89 -18.49 -6.62 3.09
CA MET A 89 -19.67 -6.03 2.43
C MET A 89 -20.30 -6.98 1.41
N THR A 90 -19.48 -7.66 0.61
CA THR A 90 -19.96 -8.60 -0.42
C THR A 90 -20.71 -9.77 0.21
N ARG A 91 -20.22 -10.29 1.34
CA ARG A 91 -20.91 -11.34 2.11
C ARG A 91 -22.26 -10.84 2.64
N GLN A 92 -22.30 -9.66 3.26
CA GLN A 92 -23.53 -9.06 3.77
C GLN A 92 -24.58 -8.87 2.66
N LEU A 93 -24.19 -8.30 1.53
CA LEU A 93 -25.09 -8.11 0.39
C LEU A 93 -25.58 -9.45 -0.20
N SER A 94 -24.75 -10.50 -0.15
CA SER A 94 -25.14 -11.84 -0.60
C SER A 94 -26.18 -12.46 0.33
N ASP A 95 -26.01 -12.28 1.65
CA ASP A 95 -26.98 -12.75 2.65
C ASP A 95 -28.30 -11.99 2.53
N GLU A 96 -28.27 -10.66 2.38
CA GLU A 96 -29.46 -9.84 2.13
C GLU A 96 -30.19 -10.26 0.85
N LEU A 97 -29.46 -10.52 -0.23
CA LEU A 97 -30.02 -10.99 -1.49
C LEU A 97 -30.70 -12.36 -1.32
N LEU A 98 -30.13 -13.27 -0.54
CA LEU A 98 -30.75 -14.56 -0.23
C LEU A 98 -32.08 -14.37 0.51
N VAL A 99 -32.09 -13.54 1.56
CA VAL A 99 -33.30 -13.23 2.34
C VAL A 99 -34.40 -12.64 1.46
N VAL A 100 -34.05 -11.70 0.58
CA VAL A 100 -35.02 -11.07 -0.34
C VAL A 100 -35.58 -12.09 -1.33
N ARG A 101 -34.77 -13.00 -1.86
CA ARG A 101 -35.24 -14.07 -2.76
C ARG A 101 -36.23 -15.01 -2.05
N GLU A 102 -35.92 -15.44 -0.84
CA GLU A 102 -36.83 -16.28 -0.07
C GLU A 102 -38.17 -15.58 0.22
N ALA A 103 -38.14 -14.28 0.53
CA ALA A 103 -39.36 -13.50 0.71
C ALA A 103 -40.17 -13.38 -0.59
N LEU A 104 -39.51 -13.15 -1.72
CA LEU A 104 -40.15 -13.08 -3.03
C LEU A 104 -40.83 -14.41 -3.43
N ASP A 105 -40.18 -15.54 -3.15
CA ASP A 105 -40.74 -16.87 -3.43
C ASP A 105 -41.98 -17.13 -2.57
N LYS A 106 -41.94 -16.81 -1.27
CA LYS A 106 -43.10 -16.90 -0.37
C LYS A 106 -44.26 -16.04 -0.83
N GLU A 107 -43.98 -14.78 -1.18
CA GLU A 107 -44.99 -13.84 -1.68
C GLU A 107 -45.61 -14.34 -3.00
N SER A 108 -44.81 -14.97 -3.86
CA SER A 108 -45.30 -15.56 -5.11
C SER A 108 -46.20 -16.78 -4.87
N GLN A 109 -45.87 -17.61 -3.88
CA GLN A 109 -46.73 -18.73 -3.47
C GLN A 109 -48.07 -18.25 -2.91
N LEU A 110 -48.05 -17.25 -2.02
CA LEU A 110 -49.26 -16.64 -1.45
C LEU A 110 -50.14 -16.01 -2.53
N ARG A 111 -49.53 -15.32 -3.50
CA ARG A 111 -50.24 -14.75 -4.65
C ARG A 111 -50.97 -15.82 -5.46
N GLU A 112 -50.31 -16.95 -5.73
CA GLU A 112 -50.91 -18.04 -6.49
C GLU A 112 -52.03 -18.75 -5.71
N GLN A 113 -51.90 -18.87 -4.39
CA GLN A 113 -52.98 -19.36 -3.52
C GLN A 113 -54.19 -18.41 -3.57
N ALA A 114 -53.99 -17.11 -3.37
CA ALA A 114 -55.05 -16.13 -3.42
C ALA A 114 -55.73 -16.06 -4.80
N ARG A 115 -54.96 -16.28 -5.89
CA ARG A 115 -55.51 -16.40 -7.25
C ARG A 115 -56.45 -17.59 -7.38
N ARG A 116 -56.04 -18.77 -6.89
CA ARG A 116 -56.87 -19.98 -6.88
C ARG A 116 -58.14 -19.80 -6.04
N GLU A 117 -58.03 -19.26 -4.83
CA GLU A 117 -59.18 -18.95 -3.97
C GLU A 117 -60.15 -17.98 -4.66
N LYS A 118 -59.63 -16.95 -5.33
CA LYS A 118 -60.44 -16.02 -6.12
C LYS A 118 -61.19 -16.74 -7.25
N GLU A 119 -60.52 -17.59 -8.01
CA GLU A 119 -61.13 -18.38 -9.11
C GLU A 119 -62.21 -19.33 -8.58
N GLU A 120 -61.97 -20.01 -7.45
CA GLU A 120 -62.95 -20.87 -6.79
C GLU A 120 -64.18 -20.09 -6.32
N LEU A 121 -63.99 -18.93 -5.68
CA LEU A 121 -65.10 -18.08 -5.23
C LEU A 121 -65.93 -17.56 -6.40
N LEU A 122 -65.30 -17.13 -7.51
CA LEU A 122 -65.99 -16.74 -8.73
C LEU A 122 -66.82 -17.89 -9.31
N TYR A 123 -66.28 -19.10 -9.32
CA TYR A 123 -67.00 -20.29 -9.76
C TYR A 123 -68.24 -20.57 -8.91
N ARG A 124 -68.15 -20.45 -7.58
CA ARG A 124 -69.31 -20.61 -6.67
C ARG A 124 -70.39 -19.56 -6.92
N VAL A 125 -70.00 -18.30 -7.13
CA VAL A 125 -70.93 -17.20 -7.43
C VAL A 125 -71.63 -17.40 -8.77
N LEU A 126 -70.90 -17.79 -9.82
CA LEU A 126 -71.45 -17.95 -11.17
C LEU A 126 -72.40 -19.14 -11.29
N ASN A 127 -72.10 -20.25 -10.59
CA ASN A 127 -72.89 -21.48 -10.67
C ASN A 127 -74.02 -21.57 -9.63
N GLY A 128 -74.22 -20.51 -8.84
CA GLY A 128 -75.43 -20.37 -8.02
C GLY A 128 -75.46 -21.20 -6.73
N ASP A 129 -74.31 -21.62 -6.18
CA ASP A 129 -74.24 -22.26 -4.86
C ASP A 129 -74.37 -21.20 -3.76
N SER A 130 -75.58 -20.64 -3.59
CA SER A 130 -75.90 -19.77 -2.47
C SER A 130 -76.25 -20.59 -1.22
N SER A 131 -75.35 -20.67 -0.24
CA SER A 131 -75.64 -20.57 1.21
C SER A 131 -74.38 -20.88 2.05
N PRO A 132 -74.12 -20.10 3.12
CA PRO A 132 -74.81 -20.42 4.37
C PRO A 132 -75.75 -19.30 4.80
N THR A 133 -76.88 -19.74 5.37
CA THR A 133 -77.79 -18.98 6.22
C THR A 133 -77.00 -18.05 7.15
N PHE A 134 -77.16 -16.73 6.98
CA PHE A 134 -76.83 -15.78 8.04
C PHE A 134 -77.73 -16.10 9.25
N PRO A 135 -77.19 -16.34 10.45
CA PRO A 135 -78.03 -16.36 11.64
C PRO A 135 -78.51 -14.93 11.88
N ASN A 136 -79.81 -14.70 11.71
CA ASN A 136 -80.47 -13.49 12.20
C ASN A 136 -80.20 -13.38 13.71
N PRO A 137 -79.61 -12.29 14.22
CA PRO A 137 -79.67 -12.01 15.65
C PRO A 137 -81.12 -11.61 15.97
N SER A 138 -81.90 -12.57 16.44
CA SER A 138 -83.19 -12.30 17.07
C SER A 138 -82.96 -11.34 18.24
N SER A 139 -83.52 -10.15 18.08
CA SER A 139 -83.86 -9.16 19.09
C SER A 139 -84.14 -9.76 20.46
N GLU A 140 -83.41 -9.30 21.48
CA GLU A 140 -83.98 -8.89 22.77
C GLU A 140 -82.95 -8.03 23.53
N VAL A 141 -83.13 -6.71 23.46
CA VAL A 141 -82.42 -5.73 24.31
C VAL A 141 -83.38 -5.36 25.44
N PRO A 142 -83.05 -5.59 26.73
CA PRO A 142 -83.85 -5.08 27.83
C PRO A 142 -83.63 -3.57 27.96
N LEU A 143 -84.72 -2.81 27.91
CA LEU A 143 -84.74 -1.38 28.26
C LEU A 143 -84.31 -1.19 29.72
N ILE A 144 -83.26 -0.41 29.94
CA ILE A 144 -82.99 0.20 31.25
C ILE A 144 -83.70 1.56 31.24
N ALA A 145 -84.72 1.68 32.09
CA ALA A 145 -85.35 2.95 32.42
C ALA A 145 -84.49 3.70 33.44
N THR A 146 -84.44 5.02 33.26
CA THR A 146 -83.83 6.07 34.09
C THR A 146 -84.20 6.00 35.57
#